data_AF-A0A4D8Q0H0-F1
#
_entry.id   AF-A0A4D8Q0H0-F1
#
_cell.length_a   1.000
_cell.length_b   1.000
_cell.length_c   1.000
_cell.angle_alpha   90.00
_cell.angle_beta   90.00
_cell.angle_gamma   90.00
#
_symmetry.space_group_name_H-M   'P 1'
#
loop_
_entity.id
_entity.type
_entity.pdbx_description
1 polymer ?
#
loop_
_entity_poly.entity_id
_entity_poly.type
_entity_poly.pdbx_seq_one_letter_code
_entity_poly.pdbx_strand_id
1 'polypeptide(L)'
;MLARSHAQRLVVLLDPCHSGGVGSLKGPNGGLVPGYTEKALSRLATGTGRVIIASSRADEASLEFAGAKNSLFTQHLVDSLRGTARTPGDGVIRVFDVFNHAGPKVGSDSLGRQHPVFKASQMEDNFPVALDRGGVKFAAPAPAPHLPTDDWKRIEDILVNLYPAGPQDQEIWARAGGDLSRLRLTGRGRVDWFAAFRTLRQGGGGACISADALIRAGLDDFLHHQDLQCLLGVL
;
A
#
# COMPACT_ATOMS: atom_id res chain seq x y z
N MET A 1 11.86 -7.97 27.81
CA MET A 1 10.38 -8.05 27.83
C MET A 1 9.84 -8.68 26.54
N LEU A 2 10.16 -8.16 25.35
CA LEU A 2 9.71 -8.70 24.06
C LEU A 2 10.12 -10.16 23.78
N ALA A 3 11.31 -10.59 24.23
CA ALA A 3 11.78 -11.96 24.00
C ALA A 3 10.92 -13.06 24.65
N ARG A 4 10.12 -12.70 25.68
CA ARG A 4 9.26 -13.62 26.44
C ARG A 4 7.78 -13.59 25.99
N SER A 5 7.45 -12.93 24.87
CA SER A 5 6.08 -12.91 24.39
C SER A 5 5.66 -14.28 23.85
N HIS A 6 4.41 -14.66 24.11
CA HIS A 6 3.79 -15.89 23.58
C HIS A 6 3.07 -15.66 22.23
N ALA A 7 3.19 -14.47 21.65
CA ALA A 7 2.60 -14.17 20.36
C ALA A 7 3.32 -14.94 19.24
N GLN A 8 2.57 -15.61 18.38
CA GLN A 8 3.12 -16.33 17.22
C GLN A 8 3.71 -15.38 16.18
N ARG A 9 3.19 -14.15 16.10
CA ARG A 9 3.61 -13.10 15.19
C ARG A 9 3.78 -11.80 15.97
N LEU A 10 4.92 -11.13 15.79
CA LEU A 10 5.25 -9.88 16.49
C LEU A 10 5.93 -8.92 15.51
N VAL A 11 5.37 -7.72 15.40
CA VAL A 11 6.00 -6.59 14.70
C VAL A 11 6.36 -5.53 15.71
N VAL A 12 7.61 -5.06 15.67
CA VAL A 12 8.10 -3.96 16.49
C VAL A 12 8.49 -2.81 15.57
N LEU A 13 7.87 -1.66 15.77
CA LEU A 13 8.14 -0.43 15.05
C LEU A 13 8.94 0.49 15.98
N LEU A 14 10.12 0.93 15.54
CA LEU A 14 11.04 1.75 16.34
C LEU A 14 11.27 3.07 15.62
N ASP A 15 10.85 4.18 16.25
CA ASP A 15 11.05 5.54 15.73
C ASP A 15 11.76 6.47 16.73
N PRO A 16 12.99 6.16 17.16
CA PRO A 16 13.76 7.04 18.05
C PRO A 16 14.58 8.06 17.24
N CYS A 17 14.58 9.34 17.68
CA CYS A 17 15.41 10.40 17.09
C CYS A 17 16.94 10.19 17.22
N HIS A 18 17.39 9.16 17.97
CA HIS A 18 18.80 8.92 18.27
C HIS A 18 19.21 7.46 18.06
N SER A 19 19.57 7.14 16.83
CA SER A 19 20.44 6.02 16.49
C SER A 19 21.89 6.54 16.42
N GLY A 20 22.64 6.34 17.51
CA GLY A 20 24.09 6.54 17.68
C GLY A 20 24.91 7.38 16.68
N GLY A 21 25.22 8.65 17.03
CA GLY A 21 26.34 9.38 16.41
C GLY A 21 26.38 10.91 16.61
N VAL A 22 27.04 11.36 17.70
CA VAL A 22 27.67 12.69 17.95
C VAL A 22 26.78 13.94 18.08
N GLY A 23 26.63 14.40 19.33
CA GLY A 23 26.23 15.76 19.73
C GLY A 23 26.31 15.94 21.25
N SER A 24 27.41 16.53 21.73
CA SER A 24 27.78 16.67 23.16
C SER A 24 26.71 17.30 24.05
N LEU A 25 26.37 16.66 25.17
CA LEU A 25 25.90 17.35 26.38
C LEU A 25 26.48 16.70 27.66
N LYS A 26 27.19 17.54 28.44
CA LYS A 26 27.93 17.24 29.68
C LYS A 26 26.98 16.85 30.82
N GLY A 27 27.26 15.72 31.48
CA GLY A 27 26.75 15.37 32.80
C GLY A 27 27.86 14.74 33.66
N PRO A 28 27.84 14.89 35.00
CA PRO A 28 29.00 14.59 35.87
C PRO A 28 29.41 13.12 35.95
N ASN A 29 28.55 12.19 35.48
CA ASN A 29 28.80 10.75 35.44
C ASN A 29 28.61 10.25 34.00
N GLY A 30 29.58 10.56 33.12
CA GLY A 30 29.53 10.39 31.67
C GLY A 30 29.35 8.95 31.14
N GLY A 31 28.12 8.43 31.21
CA GLY A 31 27.66 7.27 30.47
C GLY A 31 26.70 7.66 29.35
N LEU A 32 27.10 7.46 28.10
CA LEU A 32 26.22 7.54 26.92
C LEU A 32 25.18 6.42 26.98
N VAL A 33 23.90 6.72 26.75
CA VAL A 33 22.91 5.70 26.38
C VAL A 33 22.93 5.61 24.85
N PRO A 34 23.45 4.54 24.24
CA PRO A 34 23.48 4.41 22.78
C PRO A 34 22.05 4.23 22.24
N GLY A 35 21.81 4.72 21.02
CA GLY A 35 20.70 4.24 20.20
C GLY A 35 20.78 2.74 19.93
N TYR A 36 19.78 2.16 19.27
CA TYR A 36 19.77 0.73 18.99
C TYR A 36 20.90 0.36 18.02
N THR A 37 21.80 -0.52 18.46
CA THR A 37 22.82 -1.10 17.56
C THR A 37 22.18 -2.11 16.61
N GLU A 38 22.77 -2.29 15.42
CA GLU A 38 22.39 -3.36 14.49
C GLU A 38 22.31 -4.74 15.17
N LYS A 39 23.28 -5.03 16.05
CA LYS A 39 23.30 -6.27 16.84
C LYS A 39 22.11 -6.39 17.80
N ALA A 40 21.68 -5.28 18.41
CA ALA A 40 20.49 -5.27 19.26
C ALA A 40 19.20 -5.49 18.44
N LEU A 41 19.07 -4.84 17.28
CA LEU A 41 17.95 -5.05 16.36
C LEU A 41 17.89 -6.50 15.87
N SER A 42 19.01 -7.08 15.45
CA SER A 42 19.10 -8.48 15.05
C SER A 42 18.70 -9.42 16.19
N ARG A 43 19.13 -9.15 17.43
CA ARG A 43 18.70 -9.94 18.60
C ARG A 43 17.19 -9.84 18.84
N LEU A 44 16.59 -8.66 18.69
CA LEU A 44 15.14 -8.49 18.84
C LEU A 44 14.35 -9.23 17.76
N ALA A 45 14.90 -9.32 16.55
CA ALA A 45 14.31 -10.07 15.45
C ALA A 45 14.45 -11.60 15.61
N THR A 46 15.24 -12.11 16.57
CA THR A 46 15.42 -13.57 16.76
C THR A 46 14.16 -14.25 17.30
N GLY A 47 13.88 -15.45 16.79
CA GLY A 47 12.66 -16.22 17.05
C GLY A 47 11.70 -16.17 15.85
N THR A 48 10.79 -17.14 15.77
CA THR A 48 9.85 -17.29 14.65
C THR A 48 8.80 -16.17 14.62
N GLY A 49 8.47 -15.69 13.41
CA GLY A 49 7.38 -14.73 13.22
C GLY A 49 7.65 -13.32 13.76
N ARG A 50 8.93 -12.95 13.94
CA ARG A 50 9.31 -11.65 14.51
C ARG A 50 9.91 -10.72 13.46
N VAL A 51 9.39 -9.50 13.44
CA VAL A 51 9.82 -8.44 12.53
C VAL A 51 10.09 -7.17 13.32
N ILE A 52 11.21 -6.52 13.00
CA ILE A 52 11.58 -5.19 13.48
C ILE A 52 11.67 -4.24 12.29
N ILE A 53 11.00 -3.10 12.37
CA ILE A 53 11.16 -1.98 11.44
C ILE A 53 11.64 -0.78 12.25
N ALA A 54 12.83 -0.30 11.96
CA ALA A 54 13.37 0.92 12.55
C ALA A 54 13.34 2.08 11.55
N SER A 55 13.12 3.29 12.04
CA SER A 55 12.98 4.52 11.26
C SER A 55 14.24 4.94 10.52
N SER A 56 15.42 4.59 11.03
CA SER A 56 16.73 4.96 10.48
C SER A 56 17.78 3.89 10.77
N ARG A 57 18.91 3.94 10.05
CA ARG A 57 20.09 3.13 10.39
C ARG A 57 20.74 3.59 11.69
N ALA A 58 21.57 2.72 12.25
CA ALA A 58 22.28 2.96 13.50
C ALA A 58 23.17 4.23 13.50
N ASP A 59 23.58 4.71 12.33
CA ASP A 59 24.45 5.87 12.08
C ASP A 59 23.71 7.08 11.46
N GLU A 60 22.38 7.01 11.34
CA GLU A 60 21.54 8.05 10.75
C GLU A 60 20.59 8.64 11.79
N ALA A 61 20.25 9.93 11.66
CA ALA A 61 19.22 10.55 12.48
C ALA A 61 17.81 10.28 11.91
N SER A 62 16.83 10.07 12.78
CA SER A 62 15.42 10.12 12.38
C SER A 62 14.94 11.57 12.33
N LEU A 63 14.36 11.97 11.19
CA LEU A 63 14.01 13.36 10.92
C LEU A 63 12.61 13.71 11.42
N GLU A 64 12.50 14.90 12.00
CA GLU A 64 11.25 15.57 12.31
C GLU A 64 11.32 16.98 11.70
N PHE A 65 10.32 17.33 10.87
CA PHE A 65 10.28 18.65 10.26
C PHE A 65 9.58 19.66 11.17
N ALA A 66 10.03 20.92 11.16
CA ALA A 66 9.42 21.97 11.96
C ALA A 66 7.92 22.12 11.63
N GLY A 67 7.07 22.04 12.66
CA GLY A 67 5.61 22.11 12.51
C GLY A 67 4.94 20.82 12.03
N ALA A 68 5.69 19.73 11.78
CA ALA A 68 5.10 18.44 11.47
C ALA A 68 4.46 17.81 12.72
N LYS A 69 3.34 17.12 12.51
CA LYS A 69 2.62 16.40 13.58
C LYS A 69 3.33 15.12 14.00
N ASN A 70 4.03 14.48 13.07
CA ASN A 70 4.72 13.21 13.23
C ASN A 70 6.16 13.34 12.70
N SER A 71 7.05 12.44 13.12
CA SER A 71 8.34 12.24 12.44
C SER A 71 8.12 11.82 10.98
N LEU A 72 9.17 11.93 10.16
CA LEU A 72 9.11 11.53 8.76
C LEU A 72 8.72 10.05 8.59
N PHE A 73 9.32 9.17 9.39
CA PHE A 73 9.01 7.74 9.35
C PHE A 73 7.58 7.47 9.83
N THR A 74 7.18 8.02 10.98
CA THR A 74 5.83 7.81 11.53
C THR A 74 4.77 8.37 10.60
N GLN A 75 5.04 9.48 9.91
CA GLN A 75 4.13 10.03 8.92
C GLN A 75 3.87 9.02 7.77
N HIS A 76 4.92 8.49 7.16
CA HIS A 76 4.78 7.50 6.08
C HIS A 76 4.23 6.15 6.55
N LEU A 77 4.51 5.75 7.79
CA LEU A 77 3.86 4.60 8.43
C LEU A 77 2.35 4.83 8.53
N VAL A 78 1.90 5.96 9.07
CA VAL A 78 0.48 6.28 9.20
C VAL A 78 -0.20 6.39 7.83
N ASP A 79 0.48 6.98 6.85
CA ASP A 79 -0.05 7.08 5.49
C ASP A 79 -0.20 5.70 4.84
N SER A 80 0.73 4.78 5.09
CA SER A 80 0.61 3.38 4.65
C SER A 80 -0.68 2.74 5.18
N LEU A 81 -0.99 2.96 6.47
CA LEU A 81 -2.19 2.44 7.15
C LEU A 81 -3.49 3.12 6.72
N ARG A 82 -3.41 4.33 6.14
CA ARG A 82 -4.54 5.06 5.56
C ARG A 82 -4.82 4.68 4.10
N GLY A 83 -4.18 3.63 3.60
CA GLY A 83 -4.43 3.08 2.28
C GLY A 83 -3.66 3.80 1.16
N THR A 84 -2.50 4.38 1.48
CA THR A 84 -1.54 4.82 0.45
C THR A 84 -0.46 3.78 0.17
N ALA A 85 -0.39 2.72 0.98
CA ALA A 85 0.40 1.53 0.65
C ALA A 85 -0.18 0.83 -0.58
N ARG A 86 0.70 0.29 -1.43
CA ARG A 86 0.29 -0.61 -2.50
C ARG A 86 0.00 -1.98 -1.86
N THR A 87 -1.26 -2.39 -1.88
CA THR A 87 -1.70 -3.70 -1.37
C THR A 87 -2.32 -4.53 -2.49
N PRO A 88 -2.51 -5.85 -2.29
CA PRO A 88 -3.27 -6.69 -3.22
C PRO A 88 -4.77 -6.35 -3.32
N GLY A 89 -5.29 -5.43 -2.50
CA GLY A 89 -6.71 -5.08 -2.49
C GLY A 89 -7.60 -6.07 -1.73
N ASP A 90 -7.03 -7.00 -0.97
CA ASP A 90 -7.76 -8.02 -0.19
C ASP A 90 -8.16 -7.54 1.23
N GLY A 91 -8.19 -6.23 1.45
CA GLY A 91 -8.69 -5.60 2.67
C GLY A 91 -7.75 -5.62 3.88
N VAL A 92 -6.52 -6.12 3.71
CA VAL A 92 -5.50 -6.15 4.77
C VAL A 92 -4.21 -5.48 4.33
N ILE A 93 -3.48 -4.94 5.31
CA ILE A 93 -2.14 -4.39 5.16
C ILE A 93 -1.18 -5.35 5.84
N ARG A 94 -0.13 -5.75 5.13
CA ARG A 94 0.90 -6.68 5.59
C ARG A 94 2.20 -5.96 5.93
N VAL A 95 3.10 -6.70 6.58
CA VAL A 95 4.42 -6.21 6.97
C VAL A 95 5.17 -5.56 5.80
N PHE A 96 5.25 -6.21 4.64
CA PHE A 96 5.97 -5.66 3.50
C PHE A 96 5.25 -4.49 2.84
N ASP A 97 3.92 -4.40 2.92
CA ASP A 97 3.18 -3.26 2.38
C ASP A 97 3.58 -1.96 3.12
N VAL A 98 3.72 -2.06 4.45
CA VAL A 98 4.21 -0.96 5.29
C VAL A 98 5.64 -0.59 4.93
N PHE A 99 6.55 -1.57 4.87
CA PHE A 99 7.97 -1.28 4.64
C PHE A 99 8.24 -0.79 3.20
N ASN A 100 7.62 -1.39 2.20
CA ASN A 100 7.76 -0.99 0.79
C ASN A 100 7.13 0.38 0.51
N HIS A 101 6.21 0.82 1.36
CA HIS A 101 5.70 2.19 1.32
C HIS A 101 6.66 3.17 2.02
N ALA A 102 7.00 2.91 3.28
CA ALA A 102 7.74 3.85 4.10
C ALA A 102 9.21 3.99 3.67
N GLY A 103 9.89 2.88 3.33
CA GLY A 103 11.32 2.86 3.00
C GLY A 103 11.70 3.85 1.88
N PRO A 104 11.15 3.70 0.66
CA PRO A 104 11.45 4.59 -0.47
C PRO A 104 11.08 6.04 -0.20
N LYS A 105 9.92 6.29 0.44
CA LYS A 105 9.44 7.65 0.70
C LYS A 105 10.26 8.37 1.77
N VAL A 106 10.64 7.69 2.85
CA VAL A 106 11.55 8.27 3.85
C VAL A 106 12.90 8.59 3.22
N GLY A 107 13.45 7.69 2.40
CA GLY A 107 14.69 7.94 1.67
C GLY A 107 14.60 9.15 0.73
N SER A 108 13.52 9.24 -0.05
CA SER A 108 13.27 10.36 -0.97
C SER A 108 13.08 11.69 -0.24
N ASP A 109 12.17 11.74 0.72
CA ASP A 109 11.77 12.99 1.40
C ASP A 109 12.82 13.48 2.40
N SER A 110 13.72 12.59 2.84
CA SER A 110 14.91 12.95 3.63
C SER A 110 16.10 13.40 2.77
N LEU A 111 15.98 13.38 1.43
CA LEU A 111 17.10 13.58 0.49
C LEU A 111 18.25 12.60 0.75
N GLY A 112 17.92 11.33 1.03
CA GLY A 112 18.89 10.25 1.27
C GLY A 112 19.58 10.31 2.64
N ARG A 113 19.06 11.09 3.59
CA ARG A 113 19.66 11.24 4.93
C ARG A 113 19.14 10.24 5.95
N GLN A 114 18.05 9.54 5.63
CA GLN A 114 17.39 8.59 6.51
C GLN A 114 16.91 7.37 5.73
N HIS A 115 17.27 6.17 6.20
CA HIS A 115 16.89 4.91 5.60
C HIS A 115 16.27 3.97 6.65
N PRO A 116 14.97 3.66 6.55
CA PRO A 116 14.35 2.67 7.42
C PRO A 116 15.00 1.29 7.29
N VAL A 117 15.15 0.60 8.42
CA VAL A 117 15.79 -0.71 8.51
C VAL A 117 14.74 -1.78 8.78
N PHE A 118 14.81 -2.88 8.02
CA PHE A 118 13.99 -4.07 8.22
C PHE A 118 14.85 -5.22 8.76
N LYS A 119 14.43 -5.86 9.85
CA LYS A 119 15.02 -7.10 10.37
C LYS A 119 13.93 -8.13 10.64
N ALA A 120 14.13 -9.34 10.13
CA ALA A 120 13.31 -10.49 10.48
C ALA A 120 14.21 -11.72 10.66
N SER A 121 13.85 -12.61 11.57
CA SER A 121 14.41 -13.97 11.61
C SER A 121 13.27 -14.96 11.45
N GLN A 122 13.49 -16.03 10.67
CA GLN A 122 12.54 -17.15 10.57
C GLN A 122 11.09 -16.68 10.30
N MET A 123 10.94 -15.82 9.29
CA MET A 123 9.64 -15.37 8.78
C MET A 123 9.28 -16.23 7.57
N GLU A 124 8.20 -17.01 7.71
CA GLU A 124 7.72 -17.92 6.67
C GLU A 124 6.75 -17.23 5.70
N ASP A 125 6.00 -16.24 6.20
CA ASP A 125 4.96 -15.54 5.44
C ASP A 125 4.93 -14.03 5.70
N ASN A 126 4.52 -13.26 4.69
CA ASN A 126 4.17 -11.84 4.82
C ASN A 126 2.79 -11.68 5.48
N PHE A 127 2.77 -11.69 6.81
CA PHE A 127 1.53 -11.73 7.56
C PHE A 127 0.83 -10.35 7.69
N PRO A 128 -0.52 -10.33 7.81
CA PRO A 128 -1.28 -9.10 8.04
C PRO A 128 -0.96 -8.43 9.38
N VAL A 129 -0.89 -7.10 9.38
CA VAL A 129 -0.65 -6.25 10.56
C VAL A 129 -1.79 -5.28 10.85
N ALA A 130 -2.61 -4.95 9.86
CA ALA A 130 -3.78 -4.10 10.01
C ALA A 130 -4.84 -4.42 8.95
N LEU A 131 -6.09 -3.99 9.21
CA LEU A 131 -7.11 -3.87 8.18
C LEU A 131 -6.86 -2.61 7.36
N ASP A 132 -7.12 -2.66 6.07
CA ASP A 132 -6.97 -1.49 5.20
C ASP A 132 -7.89 -0.35 5.70
N ARG A 133 -7.31 0.86 5.75
CA ARG A 133 -7.95 2.08 6.28
C ARG A 133 -8.58 1.92 7.67
N GLY A 134 -8.03 1.04 8.49
CA GLY A 134 -8.52 0.80 9.85
C GLY A 134 -9.74 -0.10 9.95
N GLY A 135 -10.14 -0.78 8.87
CA GLY A 135 -11.27 -1.70 8.87
C GLY A 135 -12.59 -0.96 9.07
N VAL A 136 -13.13 -0.40 7.99
CA VAL A 136 -14.45 0.24 8.03
C VAL A 136 -15.47 -0.78 8.54
N LYS A 137 -16.19 -0.47 9.63
CA LYS A 137 -17.13 -1.40 10.30
C LYS A 137 -18.36 -1.80 9.46
N PHE A 138 -18.39 -1.40 8.20
CA PHE A 138 -19.26 -1.89 7.15
C PHE A 138 -18.37 -2.03 5.92
N ALA A 139 -18.40 -3.20 5.28
CA ALA A 139 -17.87 -3.39 3.94
C ALA A 139 -18.70 -2.53 2.96
N ALA A 140 -18.39 -1.24 2.90
CA ALA A 140 -18.72 -0.41 1.76
C ALA A 140 -17.70 -0.75 0.66
N PRO A 141 -18.13 -0.82 -0.62
CA PRO A 141 -17.22 -1.03 -1.74
C PRO A 141 -16.09 -0.01 -1.68
N ALA A 142 -14.86 -0.45 -1.94
CA ALA A 142 -13.70 0.42 -1.96
C ALA A 142 -13.97 1.69 -2.81
N PRO A 143 -13.62 2.90 -2.34
CA PRO A 143 -13.60 4.07 -3.21
C PRO A 143 -12.68 3.76 -4.40
N ALA A 144 -13.19 3.93 -5.61
CA ALA A 144 -12.45 3.67 -6.84
C ALA A 144 -11.05 4.33 -6.78
N PRO A 145 -9.99 3.65 -7.23
CA PRO A 145 -8.66 4.23 -7.27
C PRO A 145 -8.69 5.52 -8.11
N HIS A 146 -8.11 6.60 -7.58
CA HIS A 146 -7.93 7.85 -8.32
C HIS A 146 -6.78 7.67 -9.31
N LEU A 147 -7.03 6.94 -10.39
CA LEU A 147 -6.16 6.99 -11.55
C LEU A 147 -6.08 8.45 -12.04
N PRO A 148 -4.89 8.95 -12.42
CA PRO A 148 -4.75 10.22 -13.12
C PRO A 148 -5.80 10.36 -14.22
N THR A 149 -6.37 11.56 -14.42
CA THR A 149 -7.51 11.79 -15.34
C THR A 149 -7.28 11.22 -16.76
N ASP A 150 -6.03 11.16 -17.21
CA ASP A 150 -5.63 10.65 -18.52
C ASP A 150 -5.79 9.13 -18.65
N ASP A 151 -5.57 8.38 -17.56
CA ASP A 151 -5.66 6.91 -17.57
C ASP A 151 -7.11 6.44 -17.71
N TRP A 152 -8.08 7.18 -17.17
CA TRP A 152 -9.51 6.85 -17.29
C TRP A 152 -9.98 6.86 -18.74
N LYS A 153 -9.60 7.89 -19.49
CA LYS A 153 -9.96 8.00 -20.91
C LYS A 153 -9.31 6.89 -21.72
N ARG A 154 -8.06 6.56 -21.41
CA ARG A 154 -7.33 5.46 -22.06
C ARG A 154 -7.99 4.12 -21.82
N ILE A 155 -8.39 3.81 -20.58
CA ILE A 155 -9.10 2.56 -20.26
C ILE A 155 -10.44 2.50 -20.99
N GLU A 156 -11.21 3.60 -20.99
CA GLU A 156 -12.49 3.67 -21.70
C GLU A 156 -12.33 3.39 -23.19
N ASP A 157 -11.37 4.04 -23.86
CA ASP A 157 -11.12 3.84 -25.29
C ASP A 157 -10.70 2.39 -25.60
N ILE A 158 -9.88 1.77 -24.75
CA ILE A 158 -9.48 0.37 -24.91
C ILE A 158 -10.69 -0.57 -24.76
N LEU A 159 -11.48 -0.43 -23.69
CA LEU A 159 -12.62 -1.31 -23.45
C LEU A 159 -13.72 -1.15 -24.51
N VAL A 160 -13.94 0.07 -25.02
CA VAL A 160 -14.87 0.29 -26.14
C VAL A 160 -14.43 -0.45 -27.40
N ASN A 161 -13.11 -0.54 -27.65
CA ASN A 161 -12.57 -1.24 -28.81
C ASN A 161 -12.59 -2.77 -28.63
N LEU A 162 -12.28 -3.27 -27.44
CA LEU A 162 -12.23 -4.70 -27.14
C LEU A 162 -13.62 -5.32 -26.94
N TYR A 163 -14.56 -4.54 -26.40
CA TYR A 163 -15.91 -4.95 -26.04
C TYR A 163 -16.94 -4.01 -26.68
N PRO A 164 -17.11 -4.04 -28.01
CA PRO A 164 -17.93 -3.09 -28.75
C PRO A 164 -19.43 -3.21 -28.43
N ALA A 165 -19.89 -4.34 -27.89
CA ALA A 165 -21.28 -4.51 -27.46
C ALA A 165 -21.58 -3.87 -26.10
N GLY A 166 -20.58 -3.31 -25.41
CA GLY A 166 -20.73 -2.60 -24.15
C GLY A 166 -20.29 -3.42 -22.93
N PRO A 167 -20.56 -2.95 -21.70
CA PRO A 167 -20.14 -3.62 -20.46
C PRO A 167 -20.79 -5.02 -20.25
N GLN A 168 -21.83 -5.35 -21.01
CA GLN A 168 -22.46 -6.67 -21.02
C GLN A 168 -21.71 -7.69 -21.89
N ASP A 169 -20.85 -7.22 -22.79
CA ASP A 169 -20.09 -8.06 -23.72
C ASP A 169 -19.17 -9.01 -22.93
N GLN A 170 -19.23 -10.30 -23.25
CA GLN A 170 -18.50 -11.37 -22.54
C GLN A 170 -18.61 -11.31 -21.01
N GLU A 171 -19.72 -10.73 -20.52
CA GLU A 171 -19.98 -10.51 -19.10
C GLU A 171 -18.86 -9.74 -18.38
N ILE A 172 -18.09 -8.92 -19.11
CA ILE A 172 -16.87 -8.26 -18.62
C ILE A 172 -17.12 -7.46 -17.35
N TRP A 173 -18.25 -6.75 -17.27
CA TRP A 173 -18.63 -5.99 -16.09
C TRP A 173 -18.90 -6.87 -14.87
N ALA A 174 -19.60 -7.99 -15.06
CA ALA A 174 -19.92 -8.93 -13.99
C ALA A 174 -18.67 -9.67 -13.50
N ARG A 175 -17.81 -10.10 -14.43
CA ARG A 175 -16.51 -10.73 -14.14
C ARG A 175 -15.56 -9.82 -13.36
N ALA A 176 -15.63 -8.52 -13.61
CA ALA A 176 -14.90 -7.51 -12.83
C ALA A 176 -15.53 -7.21 -11.45
N GLY A 177 -16.53 -7.98 -10.99
CA GLY A 177 -17.19 -7.78 -9.70
C GLY A 177 -18.30 -6.70 -9.73
N GLY A 178 -18.74 -6.33 -10.94
CA GLY A 178 -19.82 -5.41 -11.21
C GLY A 178 -21.20 -6.07 -11.17
N ASP A 179 -22.23 -5.24 -11.11
CA ASP A 179 -23.62 -5.63 -11.17
C ASP A 179 -24.29 -4.84 -12.31
N LEU A 180 -24.62 -5.54 -13.40
CA LEU A 180 -25.23 -4.93 -14.59
C LEU A 180 -26.59 -4.28 -14.26
N SER A 181 -27.31 -4.73 -13.24
CA SER A 181 -28.59 -4.12 -12.82
C SER A 181 -28.41 -2.69 -12.29
N ARG A 182 -27.19 -2.33 -11.88
CA ARG A 182 -26.83 -0.97 -11.46
C ARG A 182 -26.49 -0.04 -12.62
N LEU A 183 -26.43 -0.57 -13.84
CA LEU A 183 -26.19 0.21 -15.05
C LEU A 183 -27.49 0.51 -15.79
N ARG A 184 -27.55 1.71 -16.37
CA ARG A 184 -28.62 2.06 -17.31
C ARG A 184 -28.10 1.80 -18.72
N LEU A 185 -28.34 0.60 -19.21
CA LEU A 185 -27.93 0.16 -20.54
C LEU A 185 -28.99 0.54 -21.56
N THR A 186 -28.55 1.06 -22.70
CA THR A 186 -29.39 1.53 -23.80
C THR A 186 -29.26 0.65 -25.05
N GLY A 187 -28.38 -0.35 -25.01
CA GLY A 187 -28.10 -1.27 -26.13
C GLY A 187 -27.10 -0.71 -27.15
N ARG A 188 -26.41 0.39 -26.83
CA ARG A 188 -25.41 1.03 -27.68
C ARG A 188 -24.07 0.98 -26.96
N GLY A 189 -23.22 0.03 -27.33
CA GLY A 189 -22.05 -0.35 -26.54
C GLY A 189 -21.15 0.79 -26.08
N ARG A 190 -20.83 1.76 -26.96
CA ARG A 190 -20.03 2.94 -26.57
C ARG A 190 -20.73 3.87 -25.57
N VAL A 191 -22.03 4.12 -25.77
CA VAL A 191 -22.83 4.96 -24.87
C VAL A 191 -22.99 4.27 -23.51
N ASP A 192 -23.15 2.95 -23.54
CA ASP A 192 -23.30 2.12 -22.35
C ASP A 192 -21.98 2.06 -21.56
N TRP A 193 -20.82 2.00 -22.23
CA TRP A 193 -19.51 2.16 -21.60
C TRP A 193 -19.35 3.52 -20.92
N PHE A 194 -19.68 4.61 -21.61
CA PHE A 194 -19.60 5.95 -21.01
C PHE A 194 -20.47 6.06 -19.74
N ALA A 195 -21.70 5.53 -19.80
CA ALA A 195 -22.60 5.48 -18.64
C ALA A 195 -22.02 4.62 -17.50
N ALA A 196 -21.42 3.48 -17.83
CA ALA A 196 -20.80 2.56 -16.88
C ALA A 196 -19.58 3.18 -16.19
N PHE A 197 -18.67 3.81 -16.94
CA PHE A 197 -17.51 4.52 -16.41
C PHE A 197 -17.91 5.69 -15.52
N ARG A 198 -18.94 6.45 -15.89
CA ARG A 198 -19.48 7.51 -15.03
C ARG A 198 -19.99 6.96 -13.71
N THR A 199 -20.73 5.85 -13.74
CA THR A 199 -21.22 5.17 -12.53
C THR A 199 -20.05 4.67 -11.67
N LEU A 200 -19.02 4.08 -12.28
CA LEU A 200 -17.82 3.58 -11.60
C LEU A 200 -17.04 4.71 -10.90
N ARG A 201 -16.84 5.85 -11.58
CA ARG A 201 -16.16 7.03 -11.01
C ARG A 201 -16.89 7.65 -9.83
N GLN A 202 -18.20 7.42 -9.72
CA GLN A 202 -19.03 7.84 -8.59
C GLN A 202 -19.06 6.79 -7.47
N GLY A 203 -18.30 5.70 -7.58
CA GLY A 203 -18.26 4.60 -6.60
C GLY A 203 -19.45 3.63 -6.71
N GLY A 204 -20.19 3.65 -7.83
CA GLY A 204 -21.29 2.74 -8.11
C GLY A 204 -20.89 1.57 -9.01
N GLY A 205 -21.88 0.78 -9.43
CA GLY A 205 -21.70 -0.23 -10.49
C GLY A 205 -21.45 -1.66 -10.02
N GLY A 206 -21.28 -1.90 -8.71
CA GLY A 206 -21.13 -3.23 -8.13
C GLY A 206 -20.47 -3.17 -6.75
N ALA A 207 -20.37 -4.31 -6.06
CA ALA A 207 -19.74 -4.39 -4.73
C ALA A 207 -18.20 -4.49 -4.80
N CYS A 208 -17.65 -5.04 -5.88
CA CYS A 208 -16.21 -5.29 -6.03
C CYS A 208 -15.61 -4.68 -7.32
N ILE A 209 -16.40 -3.93 -8.08
CA ILE A 209 -15.94 -3.38 -9.35
C ILE A 209 -14.96 -2.22 -9.18
N SER A 210 -13.89 -2.27 -9.97
CA SER A 210 -12.89 -1.22 -10.06
C SER A 210 -12.29 -1.18 -11.47
N ALA A 211 -11.57 -0.11 -11.79
CA ALA A 211 -10.82 -0.01 -13.04
C ALA A 211 -9.77 -1.13 -13.16
N ASP A 212 -9.05 -1.43 -12.08
CA ASP A 212 -8.07 -2.51 -12.01
C ASP A 212 -8.72 -3.88 -12.26
N ALA A 213 -9.89 -4.14 -11.66
CA ALA A 213 -10.65 -5.36 -11.89
C ALA A 213 -11.11 -5.51 -13.36
N LEU A 214 -11.53 -4.41 -14.01
CA LEU A 214 -11.89 -4.41 -15.43
C LEU A 214 -10.67 -4.68 -16.33
N ILE A 215 -9.51 -4.10 -16.01
CA ILE A 215 -8.28 -4.33 -16.78
C ILE A 215 -7.85 -5.79 -16.64
N ARG A 216 -7.89 -6.37 -15.43
CA ARG A 216 -7.55 -7.78 -15.19
C ARG A 216 -8.50 -8.71 -15.93
N ALA A 217 -9.81 -8.50 -15.81
CA ALA A 217 -10.80 -9.29 -16.53
C ALA A 217 -10.62 -9.17 -18.05
N GLY A 218 -10.21 -7.99 -18.53
CA GLY A 218 -9.86 -7.79 -19.93
C GLY A 218 -8.61 -8.55 -20.37
N LEU A 219 -7.60 -8.66 -19.50
CA LEU A 219 -6.39 -9.43 -19.77
C LEU A 219 -6.63 -10.94 -19.78
N ASP A 220 -7.60 -11.45 -19.04
CA ASP A 220 -7.99 -12.87 -19.13
C ASP A 220 -8.42 -13.23 -20.56
N ASP A 221 -9.10 -12.31 -21.25
CA ASP A 221 -9.57 -12.51 -22.62
C ASP A 221 -8.50 -12.14 -23.66
N PHE A 222 -7.67 -11.13 -23.34
CA PHE A 222 -6.62 -10.59 -24.23
C PHE A 222 -5.24 -10.57 -23.55
N LEU A 223 -4.69 -11.76 -23.27
CA LEU A 223 -3.45 -11.97 -22.51
C LEU A 223 -2.24 -11.15 -22.97
N HIS A 224 -2.16 -10.83 -24.27
CA HIS A 224 -1.02 -10.12 -24.88
C HIS A 224 -1.32 -8.64 -25.21
N HIS A 225 -2.40 -8.06 -24.68
CA HIS A 225 -2.76 -6.66 -24.97
C HIS A 225 -1.83 -5.68 -24.24
N GLN A 226 -0.88 -5.10 -24.98
CA GLN A 226 0.19 -4.25 -24.43
C GLN A 226 -0.33 -3.05 -23.63
N ASP A 227 -1.39 -2.38 -24.09
CA ASP A 227 -1.93 -1.22 -23.35
C ASP A 227 -2.57 -1.60 -22.01
N LEU A 228 -3.23 -2.76 -21.91
CA LEU A 228 -3.81 -3.24 -20.66
C LEU A 228 -2.70 -3.64 -19.66
N GLN A 229 -1.63 -4.27 -20.15
CA GLN A 229 -0.44 -4.60 -19.35
C GLN A 229 0.28 -3.34 -18.84
N CYS A 230 0.39 -2.31 -19.68
CA CYS A 230 0.97 -1.01 -19.31
C CYS A 230 0.16 -0.33 -18.21
N LEU A 231 -1.17 -0.36 -18.28
CA LEU A 231 -2.06 0.23 -17.27
C LEU A 231 -2.00 -0.47 -15.89
N LEU A 232 -1.58 -1.74 -15.83
CA LEU A 232 -1.29 -2.43 -14.57
C LEU A 232 0.14 -2.21 -14.05
N GLY A 233 1.01 -1.52 -14.80
CA GLY A 233 2.41 -1.32 -14.46
C GLY A 233 3.24 -2.61 -14.52
N VAL A 234 2.88 -3.54 -15.42
CA VAL A 234 3.56 -4.83 -15.64
C VAL A 234 4.68 -4.72 -16.70
N LEU A 235 4.90 -3.52 -17.25
CA LEU A 235 5.97 -3.17 -18.18
C LEU A 235 6.75 -1.95 -17.68
#